data_AF-A0A2V2S1Y4-F1
#
_entry.id   AF-A0A2V2S1Y4-F1
#
_cell.length_a   1.000
_cell.length_b   1.000
_cell.length_c   1.000
_cell.angle_alpha   90.00
_cell.angle_beta   90.00
_cell.angle_gamma   90.00
#
_symmetry.space_group_name_H-M   'P 1'
#
loop_
_entity.id
_entity.type
_entity.pdbx_description
1 polymer ?
#
loop_
_entity_poly.entity_id
_entity_poly.type
_entity_poly.pdbx_seq_one_letter_code
_entity_poly.pdbx_strand_id
1 'polypeptide(L)' 'MTAVEIIEEIKRLPAEERKRVLEFARGAANPRQLTPKELGALAKRMVETPNTAEADRLQEEVVRGFYGNKTGAKDSPR' A
#
# COMPACT_ATOMS: atom_id res chain seq x y z
N MET A 1 -10.10 17.92 -11.16
CA MET A 1 -9.62 16.53 -11.28
C MET A 1 -10.07 15.74 -10.06
N THR A 2 -11.21 15.06 -10.20
CA THR A 2 -11.80 14.17 -9.20
C THR A 2 -11.56 12.72 -9.59
N ALA A 3 -11.76 11.78 -8.66
CA ALA A 3 -11.63 10.34 -8.96
C ALA A 3 -12.57 9.89 -10.10
N VAL A 4 -13.78 10.47 -10.15
CA VAL A 4 -14.76 10.20 -11.22
C VAL A 4 -14.24 10.68 -12.58
N GLU A 5 -13.69 11.91 -12.62
CA GLU A 5 -13.10 12.47 -13.85
C GLU A 5 -11.92 11.61 -14.36
N ILE A 6 -11.04 11.16 -13.45
CA ILE A 6 -9.90 10.29 -13.78
C ILE A 6 -10.36 8.96 -14.37
N ILE A 7 -11.41 8.35 -13.81
CA ILE A 7 -11.95 7.07 -14.31
C ILE A 7 -12.51 7.23 -15.72
N GLU A 8 -13.24 8.32 -15.98
CA GLU A 8 -13.77 8.60 -17.31
C GLU A 8 -12.67 8.86 -18.35
N GLU A 9 -11.57 9.48 -17.95
CA GLU A 9 -10.39 9.61 -18.80
C GLU A 9 -9.74 8.25 -19.10
N ILE A 10 -9.55 7.39 -18.09
CA ILE A 10 -8.97 6.04 -18.28
C ILE A 10 -9.83 5.20 -19.23
N LYS A 11 -11.16 5.29 -19.17
CA LYS A 11 -12.06 4.56 -20.08
C LYS A 11 -11.84 4.94 -21.54
N ARG A 12 -11.48 6.19 -21.81
CA ARG A 12 -11.26 6.75 -23.16
C ARG A 12 -9.88 6.44 -23.73
N LEU A 13 -8.96 5.91 -22.91
CA LEU A 13 -7.61 5.56 -23.38
C LEU A 13 -7.63 4.36 -24.34
N PRO A 14 -6.65 4.28 -25.27
CA PRO A 14 -6.38 3.08 -26.05
C PRO A 14 -6.13 1.86 -25.15
N ALA A 15 -6.42 0.66 -25.67
CA ALA A 15 -6.35 -0.57 -24.88
C ALA A 15 -4.97 -0.79 -24.21
N GLU A 16 -3.87 -0.50 -24.91
CA GLU A 16 -2.51 -0.61 -24.38
C GLU A 16 -2.24 0.35 -23.22
N GLU A 17 -2.74 1.58 -23.28
CA GLU A 17 -2.56 2.56 -22.20
C GLU A 17 -3.41 2.20 -20.98
N ARG A 18 -4.64 1.70 -21.19
CA ARG A 18 -5.45 1.17 -20.06
C ARG A 18 -4.76 -0.01 -19.38
N LYS A 19 -4.09 -0.88 -20.14
CA LYS A 19 -3.33 -2.00 -19.59
C LYS A 19 -2.19 -1.49 -18.71
N ARG A 20 -1.44 -0.47 -19.12
CA ARG A 20 -0.40 0.16 -18.29
C ARG A 20 -0.95 0.78 -17.02
N VAL A 21 -2.09 1.47 -17.10
CA VAL A 21 -2.77 2.02 -15.91
C VAL A 21 -3.17 0.90 -14.95
N LEU A 22 -3.67 -0.22 -15.47
CA LEU A 22 -4.03 -1.39 -14.65
C LEU A 22 -2.81 -2.05 -14.01
N GLU A 23 -1.69 -2.18 -14.75
CA GLU A 23 -0.42 -2.71 -14.22
C GLU A 23 0.16 -1.80 -13.14
N PHE A 24 0.14 -0.49 -13.36
CA PHE A 24 0.51 0.50 -12.35
C PHE A 24 -0.38 0.41 -11.11
N ALA A 25 -1.71 0.39 -11.30
CA ALA A 25 -2.66 0.27 -10.21
C ALA A 25 -2.50 -1.05 -9.45
N ARG A 26 -2.21 -2.17 -10.12
CA ARG A 26 -1.86 -3.45 -9.47
C ARG A 26 -0.55 -3.35 -8.70
N GLY A 27 0.45 -2.65 -9.23
CA GLY A 27 1.71 -2.38 -8.53
C GLY A 27 1.55 -1.47 -7.31
N ALA A 28 0.62 -0.52 -7.37
CA ALA A 28 0.31 0.43 -6.29
C ALA A 28 -0.68 -0.15 -5.26
N ALA A 29 -1.61 -1.00 -5.69
CA ALA A 29 -2.60 -1.67 -4.86
C ALA A 29 -2.10 -3.00 -4.30
N ASN A 30 -0.97 -3.53 -4.79
CA ASN A 30 -0.23 -4.55 -4.07
C ASN A 30 0.50 -3.83 -2.94
N PRO A 31 0.07 -3.97 -1.68
CA PRO A 31 0.83 -3.49 -0.54
C PRO A 31 2.01 -4.45 -0.46
N ARG A 32 3.06 -4.14 -1.22
CA ARG A 32 4.23 -4.99 -1.32
C ARG A 32 4.67 -5.31 0.09
N GLN A 33 4.77 -6.60 0.38
CA GLN A 33 5.51 -7.01 1.56
C GLN A 33 6.87 -6.32 1.49
N LEU A 34 7.20 -5.58 2.54
CA LEU A 34 8.48 -4.91 2.63
C LEU A 34 9.59 -5.96 2.61
N THR A 35 10.68 -5.64 1.92
CA THR A 35 11.86 -6.49 1.92
C THR A 35 12.46 -6.58 3.33
N PRO A 36 13.25 -7.62 3.64
CA PRO A 36 13.93 -7.72 4.93
C PRO A 36 14.77 -6.49 5.29
N LYS A 37 15.36 -5.83 4.29
CA LYS A 37 16.14 -4.60 4.46
C LYS A 37 15.27 -3.42 4.89
N GLU A 38 14.09 -3.26 4.29
CA GLU A 38 13.14 -2.19 4.63
C GLU A 38 12.52 -2.42 6.01
N LEU A 39 12.15 -3.67 6.32
CA LEU A 39 11.68 -4.05 7.65
C LEU A 39 12.73 -3.78 8.74
N GLY A 40 13.99 -4.13 8.47
CA GLY A 40 15.10 -3.85 9.39
C GLY A 40 15.33 -2.36 9.61
N ALA A 41 15.18 -1.53 8.58
CA ALA A 41 15.29 -0.08 8.70
C ALA A 41 14.17 0.52 9.55
N LEU A 42 12.94 0.04 9.40
CA LEU A 42 11.80 0.46 10.24
C LEU A 42 11.99 0.03 11.71
N ALA A 43 12.39 -1.21 11.94
CA ALA A 43 12.66 -1.72 13.29
C ALA A 43 13.79 -0.94 13.99
N LYS A 44 14.84 -0.59 13.24
CA LYS A 44 15.93 0.25 13.75
C LYS A 44 15.43 1.63 14.18
N ARG A 45 14.65 2.31 13.33
CA ARG A 45 14.06 3.62 13.65
C ARG A 45 13.11 3.55 14.86
N MET A 46 12.38 2.44 15.01
CA MET A 46 11.48 2.21 16.13
C MET A 46 12.23 2.13 17.47
N VAL A 47 13.41 1.52 17.49
CA VAL A 47 14.26 1.44 18.70
C VAL A 47 14.99 2.76 18.97
N GLU A 48 15.36 3.50 17.92
CA GLU A 48 16.12 4.74 18.04
C GLU A 48 15.25 5.96 18.35
N THR A 49 13.93 5.91 18.13
CA THR A 49 13.06 7.06 18.43
C THR A 49 12.79 7.20 19.93
N PRO A 50 12.96 8.40 20.52
CA PRO A 50 12.56 8.67 21.90
C PRO A 50 11.05 8.93 22.03
N ASN A 51 10.31 9.03 20.92
CA ASN A 51 8.88 9.30 20.91
C ASN A 51 8.09 8.00 20.86
N THR A 52 7.39 7.69 21.95
CA THR A 52 6.56 6.48 22.07
C THR A 52 5.46 6.41 21.02
N ALA A 53 4.83 7.53 20.68
CA ALA A 53 3.79 7.57 19.64
C ALA A 53 4.35 7.32 18.23
N GLU A 54 5.62 7.67 17.99
CA GLU A 54 6.29 7.35 16.74
C GLU A 54 6.71 5.88 16.69
N ALA A 55 7.17 5.32 17.81
CA ALA A 55 7.48 3.90 17.93
C ALA A 55 6.24 3.03 17.63
N ASP A 56 5.07 3.39 18.16
CA ASP A 56 3.81 2.67 17.89
C ASP A 56 3.44 2.68 16.41
N ARG A 57 3.58 3.82 15.73
CA ARG A 57 3.35 3.92 14.27
C ARG A 57 4.34 3.07 13.50
N LEU A 58 5.63 3.11 13.84
CA LEU A 58 6.65 2.31 13.17
C LEU A 58 6.40 0.81 13.37
N GLN A 59 5.90 0.39 14.53
CA GLN A 59 5.48 -0.99 14.78
C GLN A 59 4.35 -1.42 13.84
N GLU A 60 3.31 -0.58 13.67
CA GLU A 60 2.21 -0.85 12.75
C GLU A 60 2.71 -0.97 11.30
N GLU A 61 3.67 -0.13 10.89
CA GLU A 61 4.27 -0.19 9.57
C GLU A 61 5.09 -1.47 9.34
N VAL A 62 5.81 -1.95 10.35
CA VAL A 62 6.53 -3.23 10.30
C VAL A 62 5.54 -4.39 10.15
N VAL A 63 4.47 -4.43 10.95
CA VAL A 63 3.46 -5.49 10.89
C VAL A 63 2.74 -5.49 9.54
N ARG A 64 2.33 -4.31 9.07
CA ARG A 64 1.67 -4.12 7.77
C ARG A 64 2.60 -4.50 6.62
N GLY A 65 3.86 -4.08 6.70
CA GLY A 65 4.88 -4.40 5.72
C GLY A 65 5.25 -5.88 5.69
N PHE A 66 5.22 -6.58 6.82
CA PHE A 66 5.54 -8.01 6.87
C PHE A 66 4.40 -8.87 6.30
N TYR A 67 3.15 -8.58 6.66
CA TYR A 67 2.00 -9.37 6.22
C TYR A 67 1.43 -8.92 4.87
N GLY A 68 1.72 -7.70 4.43
CA GLY A 68 1.00 -7.01 3.34
C GLY A 68 -0.41 -6.60 3.80
N ASN A 69 -1.04 -5.58 3.17
CA ASN A 69 -2.45 -5.29 3.46
C ASN A 69 -3.31 -6.46 2.96
N LYS A 70 -3.84 -7.25 3.90
CA LYS A 70 -5.03 -8.05 3.65
C LYS A 70 -6.28 -7.17 3.67
N THR A 71 -6.42 -6.25 2.73
CA THR A 71 -7.72 -5.64 2.44
C THR A 71 -8.46 -6.53 1.45
N GLY A 72 -9.11 -7.57 1.96
CA GLY A 72 -9.88 -8.52 1.17
C GLY A 72 -10.61 -9.57 1.99
N ALA A 73 -11.07 -9.28 3.21
CA ALA A 73 -11.92 -10.20 3.98
C ALA A 73 -12.65 -9.52 5.15
N LYS A 74 -13.42 -8.45 4.89
CA LYS A 74 -14.54 -8.03 5.76
C LYS A 74 -15.58 -7.34 4.89
N ASP A 75 -16.51 -8.13 4.35
CA ASP A 75 -17.90 -7.77 4.04
C ASP A 75 -18.59 -8.93 3.29
N SER A 76 -18.73 -10.07 3.98
CA SER A 76 -19.73 -11.06 3.60
C SER A 76 -20.67 -11.23 4.79
N PRO A 77 -21.94 -10.80 4.68
CA PRO A 77 -22.95 -11.12 5.68
C PRO A 77 -23.27 -12.61 5.59
N ARG A 78 -23.25 -13.30 6.74
CA ARG A 78 -24.00 -14.55 6.91
C ARG A 78 -25.32 -14.22 7.55
#